data_AF-A0A7L3PWM6-F1
#
_entry.id   AF-A0A7L3PWM6-F1
#
_cell.length_a   1.000
_cell.length_b   1.000
_cell.length_c   1.000
_cell.angle_alpha   90.00
_cell.angle_beta   90.00
_cell.angle_gamma   90.00
#
_symmetry.space_group_name_H-M   'P 1'
#
loop_
_entity.id
_entity.type
_entity.pdbx_description
1 polymer ?
#
loop_
_entity_poly.entity_id
_entity_poly.type
_entity_poly.pdbx_seq_one_letter_code
_entity_poly.pdbx_strand_id
1 'polypeptide(L)'
;SRREVEVLWSGGEPSGCSRFVVAIGRNAAAFLSSFILDSVCWEVVGVVKLWNEWCRTSSTTNVLPTDSFCLFYRLISDPTVLLCQCSCYVAEDQQFQWLEKVFGSMQKEGLQVTILSTCPVADYKTQESTLTLASPFLKALKTKEFQEQVCCPLLEQPNIVRDLPAA
;
A
#
# COMPACT_ATOMS: atom_id res chain seq x y z
N SER A 1 -17.25 -18.50 16.61
CA SER A 1 -17.65 -17.69 15.43
C SER A 1 -16.44 -17.62 14.51
N ARG A 2 -16.63 -17.80 13.19
CA ARG A 2 -15.52 -17.74 12.23
C ARG A 2 -15.18 -16.27 11.98
N ARG A 3 -13.93 -15.87 12.19
CA ARG A 3 -13.45 -14.51 11.89
C ARG A 3 -13.21 -14.46 10.39
N GLU A 4 -14.15 -13.87 9.65
CA GLU A 4 -14.19 -13.97 8.19
C GLU A 4 -13.66 -12.69 7.53
N VAL A 5 -12.88 -12.85 6.46
CA VAL A 5 -12.46 -11.77 5.56
C VAL A 5 -13.38 -11.75 4.34
N GLU A 6 -13.97 -10.58 4.07
CA GLU A 6 -14.88 -10.37 2.93
C GLU A 6 -14.25 -9.39 1.92
N VAL A 7 -14.46 -9.66 0.64
CA VAL A 7 -14.08 -8.74 -0.44
C VAL A 7 -15.35 -8.34 -1.18
N LEU A 8 -15.55 -7.03 -1.32
CA LEU A 8 -16.71 -6.46 -1.98
C LEU A 8 -16.22 -5.62 -3.16
N TRP A 9 -16.70 -5.94 -4.36
CA TRP A 9 -16.38 -5.21 -5.59
C TRP A 9 -17.54 -4.32 -5.99
N SER A 10 -17.26 -3.09 -6.40
CA SER A 10 -18.28 -2.09 -6.77
C SER A 10 -18.89 -2.32 -8.16
N GLY A 11 -18.28 -3.16 -9.01
CA GLY A 11 -18.70 -3.37 -10.41
C GLY A 11 -18.43 -4.78 -10.96
N GLY A 12 -18.34 -5.78 -10.09
CA GLY A 12 -17.91 -7.14 -10.42
C GLY A 12 -16.41 -7.37 -10.19
N GLU A 13 -15.99 -8.63 -10.18
CA GLU A 13 -14.58 -8.98 -9.97
C GLU A 13 -13.71 -8.44 -11.12
N PRO A 14 -12.49 -7.96 -10.82
CA PRO A 14 -11.61 -7.47 -11.86
C PRO A 14 -11.14 -8.62 -12.75
N SER A 15 -11.54 -8.60 -14.02
CA SER A 15 -11.07 -9.55 -15.02
C SER A 15 -9.82 -8.99 -15.72
N GLY A 16 -8.77 -9.82 -15.86
CA GLY A 16 -7.57 -9.48 -16.65
C GLY A 16 -6.52 -8.62 -15.95
N CYS A 17 -6.42 -8.65 -14.62
CA CYS A 17 -5.32 -8.01 -13.89
C CYS A 17 -3.96 -8.58 -14.34
N SER A 18 -3.08 -7.72 -14.86
CA SER A 18 -1.72 -8.09 -15.31
C SER A 18 -0.64 -7.58 -14.37
N ARG A 19 -0.90 -6.45 -13.68
CA ARG A 19 -0.01 -5.88 -12.67
C ARG A 19 -0.78 -5.58 -11.41
N PHE A 20 -0.32 -6.12 -10.30
CA PHE A 20 -0.93 -5.91 -9.01
C PHE A 20 0.09 -5.37 -8.01
N VAL A 21 -0.17 -4.18 -7.50
CA VAL A 21 0.63 -3.57 -6.43
C VAL A 21 -0.12 -3.74 -5.11
N VAL A 22 0.59 -4.16 -4.07
CA VAL A 22 0.03 -4.27 -2.71
C VAL A 22 0.90 -3.49 -1.76
N ALA A 23 0.34 -2.46 -1.11
CA ALA A 23 1.01 -1.76 -0.02
C ALA A 23 0.49 -2.22 1.33
N ILE A 24 1.40 -2.71 2.17
CA ILE A 24 1.08 -3.27 3.47
C ILE A 24 1.70 -2.40 4.56
N GLY A 25 0.85 -1.96 5.48
CA GLY A 25 1.23 -1.11 6.61
C GLY A 25 1.06 0.37 6.32
N ARG A 26 1.02 1.16 7.40
CA ARG A 26 0.67 2.59 7.35
C ARG A 26 1.59 3.40 6.45
N ASN A 27 2.90 3.17 6.50
CA ASN A 27 3.87 3.96 5.74
C ASN A 27 3.81 3.65 4.24
N ALA A 28 3.73 2.37 3.85
CA ALA A 28 3.57 1.98 2.44
C ALA A 28 2.23 2.49 1.88
N ALA A 29 1.16 2.38 2.67
CA ALA A 29 -0.15 2.92 2.31
C ALA A 29 -0.13 4.45 2.15
N ALA A 30 0.53 5.18 3.06
CA ALA A 30 0.68 6.63 2.97
C ALA A 30 1.52 7.05 1.76
N PHE A 31 2.57 6.30 1.43
CA PHE A 31 3.37 6.51 0.22
C PHE A 31 2.50 6.43 -1.04
N LEU A 32 1.68 5.38 -1.19
CA LEU A 32 0.75 5.28 -2.31
C LEU A 32 -0.22 6.46 -2.38
N SER A 33 -0.87 6.78 -1.25
CA SER A 33 -1.83 7.87 -1.18
C SER A 33 -1.21 9.20 -1.58
N SER A 34 0.02 9.46 -1.16
CA SER A 34 0.69 10.75 -1.33
C SER A 34 1.34 10.94 -2.70
N PHE A 35 1.83 9.86 -3.32
CA PHE A 35 2.66 9.96 -4.53
C PHE A 35 2.06 9.30 -5.77
N ILE A 36 1.05 8.42 -5.62
CA ILE A 36 0.47 7.66 -6.73
C ILE A 36 -1.02 7.97 -6.88
N LEU A 37 -1.79 7.82 -5.81
CA LEU A 37 -3.25 7.97 -5.83
C LEU A 37 -3.71 9.44 -5.85
N ASP A 38 -2.84 10.39 -5.52
CA ASP A 38 -3.13 11.84 -5.66
C ASP A 38 -3.31 12.24 -7.14
N SER A 39 -2.88 11.39 -8.08
CA SER A 39 -3.23 11.55 -9.49
C SER A 39 -4.71 11.23 -9.74
N VAL A 40 -5.39 12.00 -10.59
CA VAL A 40 -6.82 11.81 -10.99
C VAL A 40 -7.02 10.55 -11.86
N CYS A 41 -6.07 9.63 -11.85
CA CYS A 41 -6.03 8.47 -12.73
C CYS A 41 -6.57 7.20 -12.07
N TRP A 42 -7.06 7.24 -10.83
CA TRP A 42 -7.45 6.05 -10.08
C TRP A 42 -8.91 6.09 -9.64
N GLU A 43 -9.57 4.95 -9.70
CA GLU A 43 -10.94 4.76 -9.19
C GLU A 43 -10.98 3.64 -8.15
N VAL A 44 -11.82 3.78 -7.13
CA VAL A 44 -12.04 2.75 -6.11
C VAL A 44 -12.97 1.68 -6.69
N VAL A 45 -12.47 0.45 -6.82
CA VAL A 45 -13.21 -0.67 -7.43
C VAL A 45 -13.61 -1.74 -6.44
N GLY A 46 -13.05 -1.73 -5.23
CA GLY A 46 -13.40 -2.70 -4.20
C GLY A 46 -12.86 -2.37 -2.83
N VAL A 47 -13.35 -3.13 -1.84
CA VAL A 47 -12.97 -3.03 -0.44
C VAL A 47 -12.82 -4.42 0.17
N VAL A 48 -11.80 -4.60 1.00
CA VAL A 48 -11.63 -5.76 1.87
C VAL A 48 -12.08 -5.38 3.27
N LYS A 49 -13.04 -6.13 3.80
CA LYS A 49 -13.48 -6.02 5.19
C LYS A 49 -12.78 -7.11 5.99
N LEU A 50 -11.98 -6.68 6.96
CA LEU A 50 -11.42 -7.58 7.96
C LEU A 50 -12.42 -7.73 9.10
N TRP A 51 -12.57 -8.95 9.61
CA TRP A 51 -13.24 -9.12 10.89
C TRP A 51 -12.39 -8.48 11.98
N ASN A 52 -12.96 -7.51 12.68
CA ASN A 52 -12.38 -6.96 13.90
C ASN A 52 -13.53 -6.68 14.88
N GLU A 53 -13.21 -6.52 16.16
CA GLU A 53 -14.21 -6.30 17.21
C GLU A 53 -14.94 -4.95 17.05
N TRP A 54 -14.34 -4.01 16.32
CA TRP A 54 -14.84 -2.65 16.10
C TRP A 54 -15.88 -2.54 14.96
N CYS A 55 -15.78 -3.38 13.92
CA CYS A 55 -16.66 -3.41 12.74
C CYS A 55 -18.09 -3.90 13.07
N ARG A 56 -18.36 -4.31 14.31
CA ARG A 56 -19.72 -4.69 14.75
C ARG A 56 -20.67 -3.50 14.89
N THR A 57 -20.15 -2.26 14.97
CA THR A 57 -20.96 -1.08 15.32
C THR A 57 -21.08 -0.04 14.19
N SER A 58 -20.35 -0.20 13.08
CA SER A 58 -20.21 0.81 12.02
C SER A 58 -21.07 0.55 10.76
N SER A 59 -22.07 -0.33 10.83
CA SER A 59 -23.01 -0.59 9.73
C SER A 59 -24.02 0.55 9.47
N THR A 60 -24.01 1.63 10.26
CA THR A 60 -25.03 2.68 10.26
C THR A 60 -24.54 4.09 9.88
N THR A 61 -23.25 4.30 9.64
CA THR A 61 -22.73 5.63 9.25
C THR A 61 -21.85 5.53 8.01
N ASN A 62 -22.16 6.33 6.97
CA ASN A 62 -21.42 6.46 5.70
C ASN A 62 -19.98 7.03 5.86
N VAL A 63 -19.45 7.06 7.08
CA VAL A 63 -18.08 7.47 7.37
C VAL A 63 -17.29 6.19 7.61
N LEU A 64 -16.63 5.70 6.56
CA LEU A 64 -15.74 4.55 6.63
C LEU A 64 -14.67 4.86 7.70
N PRO A 65 -14.57 4.11 8.80
CA PRO A 65 -13.38 4.17 9.63
C PRO A 65 -12.20 3.70 8.78
N THR A 66 -11.31 4.63 8.43
CA THR A 66 -10.09 4.45 7.63
C THR A 66 -9.15 3.35 8.18
N ASP A 67 -9.45 2.83 9.38
CA ASP A 67 -8.62 1.92 10.17
C ASP A 67 -8.97 0.43 10.02
N SER A 68 -10.02 0.05 9.27
CA SER A 68 -10.52 -1.34 9.25
C SER A 68 -10.62 -2.00 7.88
N PHE A 69 -10.25 -1.30 6.82
CA PHE A 69 -10.46 -1.76 5.45
C PHE A 69 -9.17 -1.73 4.64
N CYS A 70 -9.09 -2.65 3.67
CA CYS A 70 -8.18 -2.48 2.55
C CYS A 70 -8.98 -1.96 1.36
N LEU A 71 -8.42 -1.06 0.56
CA LEU A 71 -9.07 -0.51 -0.62
C LEU A 71 -8.40 -1.02 -1.88
N PHE A 72 -9.21 -1.39 -2.87
CA PHE A 72 -8.76 -1.68 -4.21
C PHE A 72 -8.98 -0.47 -5.11
N TYR A 73 -7.93 -0.09 -5.81
CA TYR A 73 -7.94 0.94 -6.83
C TYR A 73 -7.62 0.32 -8.19
N ARG A 74 -8.26 0.85 -9.23
CA ARG A 74 -7.97 0.52 -10.62
C ARG A 74 -7.48 1.77 -11.34
N LEU A 75 -6.46 1.61 -12.15
CA LEU A 75 -5.98 2.68 -13.02
C LEU A 75 -6.96 2.88 -14.18
N ILE A 76 -7.44 4.10 -14.35
CA ILE A 76 -8.44 4.46 -15.37
C ILE A 76 -7.86 4.30 -16.78
N SER A 77 -6.58 4.65 -16.97
CA SER A 77 -5.93 4.57 -18.28
C SER A 77 -5.52 3.15 -18.70
N ASP A 78 -5.34 2.25 -17.73
CA ASP A 78 -5.02 0.84 -17.96
C ASP A 78 -5.73 -0.03 -16.89
N PRO A 79 -6.94 -0.52 -17.21
CA PRO A 79 -7.75 -1.34 -16.30
C PRO A 79 -7.10 -2.65 -15.85
N THR A 80 -5.98 -3.07 -16.45
CA THR A 80 -5.24 -4.27 -16.06
C THR A 80 -4.29 -4.03 -14.88
N VAL A 81 -4.15 -2.78 -14.41
CA VAL A 81 -3.33 -2.40 -13.26
C VAL A 81 -4.23 -2.15 -12.05
N LEU A 82 -3.99 -2.94 -10.99
CA LEU A 82 -4.69 -2.83 -9.72
C LEU A 82 -3.74 -2.47 -8.58
N LEU A 83 -4.29 -1.75 -7.62
CA LEU A 83 -3.63 -1.38 -6.37
C LEU A 83 -4.45 -1.85 -5.18
N CYS A 84 -3.83 -2.54 -4.23
CA CYS A 84 -4.43 -2.82 -2.93
C CYS A 84 -3.68 -2.05 -1.85
N GLN A 85 -4.40 -1.19 -1.14
CA GLN A 85 -3.88 -0.43 -0.01
C GLN A 85 -4.38 -1.08 1.29
N CYS A 86 -3.47 -1.64 2.08
CA CYS A 86 -3.74 -2.23 3.38
C CYS A 86 -3.08 -1.41 4.50
N SER A 87 -3.80 -0.40 5.01
CA SER A 87 -3.36 0.45 6.13
C SER A 87 -3.66 -0.16 7.51
N CYS A 88 -4.54 -1.15 7.56
CA CYS A 88 -5.01 -1.80 8.77
C CYS A 88 -4.15 -3.01 9.18
N TYR A 89 -4.26 -3.39 10.45
CA TYR A 89 -3.65 -4.60 10.98
C TYR A 89 -4.48 -5.83 10.59
N VAL A 90 -3.85 -6.82 9.96
CA VAL A 90 -4.45 -8.13 9.67
C VAL A 90 -4.01 -9.10 10.74
N ALA A 91 -4.95 -9.60 11.55
CA ALA A 91 -4.65 -10.55 12.62
C ALA A 91 -4.08 -11.86 12.05
N GLU A 92 -3.16 -12.50 12.78
CA GLU A 92 -2.44 -13.70 12.33
C GLU A 92 -3.37 -14.82 11.84
N ASP A 93 -4.48 -15.03 12.52
CA ASP A 93 -5.50 -16.03 12.18
C ASP A 93 -6.33 -15.69 10.94
N GLN A 94 -6.21 -14.46 10.42
CA GLN A 94 -6.87 -13.98 9.20
C GLN A 94 -5.91 -13.81 8.02
N GLN A 95 -4.59 -13.80 8.24
CA GLN A 95 -3.61 -13.48 7.19
C GLN A 95 -3.70 -14.42 5.98
N PHE A 96 -3.88 -15.71 6.24
CA PHE A 96 -4.03 -16.70 5.17
C PHE A 96 -5.31 -16.44 4.35
N GLN A 97 -6.44 -16.29 5.04
CA GLN A 97 -7.72 -16.02 4.38
C GLN A 97 -7.70 -14.68 3.62
N TRP A 98 -7.08 -13.65 4.20
CA TRP A 98 -6.90 -12.36 3.57
C TRP A 98 -6.12 -12.48 2.27
N LEU A 99 -4.99 -13.19 2.30
CA LEU A 99 -4.17 -13.41 1.10
C LEU A 99 -4.97 -14.15 0.01
N GLU A 100 -5.66 -15.23 0.37
CA GLU A 100 -6.49 -15.98 -0.58
C GLU A 100 -7.58 -15.11 -1.21
N LYS A 101 -8.23 -14.25 -0.42
CA LYS A 101 -9.33 -13.41 -0.90
C LYS A 101 -8.83 -12.24 -1.74
N VAL A 102 -7.73 -11.59 -1.34
CA VAL A 102 -7.15 -10.45 -2.04
C VAL A 102 -6.62 -10.84 -3.41
N PHE A 103 -5.94 -11.98 -3.50
CA PHE A 103 -5.35 -12.47 -4.75
C PHE A 103 -6.28 -13.40 -5.53
N GLY A 104 -7.32 -13.95 -4.90
CA GLY A 104 -8.16 -15.00 -5.48
C GLY A 104 -8.97 -14.58 -6.71
N SER A 105 -9.24 -13.28 -6.86
CA SER A 105 -9.95 -12.72 -8.03
C SER A 105 -9.03 -12.43 -9.23
N MET A 106 -7.72 -12.64 -9.10
CA MET A 106 -6.74 -12.27 -10.12
C MET A 106 -6.34 -13.49 -10.96
N GLN A 107 -6.10 -13.26 -12.25
CA GLN A 107 -5.47 -14.26 -13.11
C GLN A 107 -4.05 -14.52 -12.60
N LYS A 108 -3.65 -15.79 -12.48
CA LYS A 108 -2.31 -16.16 -11.99
C LYS A 108 -1.24 -16.15 -13.08
N GLU A 109 -1.63 -16.48 -14.30
CA GLU A 109 -0.71 -16.51 -15.45
C GLU A 109 -0.37 -15.08 -15.89
N GLY A 110 0.92 -14.79 -16.01
CA GLY A 110 1.41 -13.47 -16.46
C GLY A 110 1.23 -12.34 -15.45
N LEU A 111 0.76 -12.61 -14.22
CA LEU A 111 0.57 -11.59 -13.19
C LEU A 111 1.91 -11.15 -12.59
N GLN A 112 2.22 -9.87 -12.72
CA GLN A 112 3.30 -9.23 -11.99
C GLN A 112 2.77 -8.70 -10.65
N VAL A 113 3.36 -9.15 -9.55
CA VAL A 113 3.03 -8.66 -8.21
C VAL A 113 4.16 -7.80 -7.67
N THR A 114 3.84 -6.60 -7.20
CA THR A 114 4.76 -5.71 -6.49
C THR A 114 4.28 -5.50 -5.06
N ILE A 115 5.09 -5.89 -4.08
CA ILE A 115 4.77 -5.70 -2.66
C ILE A 115 5.54 -4.49 -2.15
N LEU A 116 4.81 -3.50 -1.66
CA LEU A 116 5.36 -2.36 -0.95
C LEU A 116 5.19 -2.59 0.56
N SER A 117 6.31 -2.69 1.26
CA SER A 117 6.36 -2.79 2.71
C SER A 117 7.43 -1.83 3.25
N THR A 118 7.42 -1.62 4.56
CA THR A 118 8.38 -0.73 5.20
C THR A 118 8.96 -1.38 6.44
N CYS A 119 10.26 -1.18 6.65
CA CYS A 119 10.95 -1.52 7.88
C CYS A 119 11.65 -0.25 8.38
N PRO A 120 11.47 0.15 9.65
CA PRO A 120 12.24 1.25 10.22
C PRO A 120 13.72 0.86 10.30
N VAL A 121 14.61 1.75 9.89
CA VAL A 121 16.06 1.47 9.86
C VAL A 121 16.84 2.43 10.75
N ALA A 122 16.63 3.74 10.56
CA ALA A 122 17.26 4.78 11.36
C ALA A 122 16.41 6.04 11.34
N ASP A 123 16.63 6.90 12.34
CA ASP A 123 16.00 8.22 12.38
C ASP A 123 16.60 9.13 11.29
N TYR A 124 15.73 9.88 10.63
CA TYR A 124 16.12 10.90 9.68
C TYR A 124 16.69 12.12 10.40
N LYS A 125 17.89 12.54 10.00
CA LYS A 125 18.64 13.67 10.56
C LYS A 125 18.66 14.82 9.56
N THR A 126 18.16 15.97 9.99
CA THR A 126 18.22 17.22 9.22
C THR A 126 18.50 18.41 10.14
N GLN A 127 19.08 19.48 9.59
CA GLN A 127 19.28 20.74 10.31
C GLN A 127 18.00 21.59 10.32
N GLU A 128 17.07 21.33 9.40
CA GLU A 128 15.78 21.98 9.34
C GLU A 128 14.83 21.41 10.41
N SER A 129 13.87 22.21 10.86
CA SER A 129 12.84 21.68 11.76
C SER A 129 11.98 20.67 11.00
N THR A 130 11.67 19.53 11.62
CA THR A 130 10.73 18.56 11.04
C THR A 130 9.33 19.13 10.84
N LEU A 131 8.98 20.20 11.56
CA LEU A 131 7.71 20.93 11.42
C LEU A 131 7.66 21.82 10.18
N THR A 132 8.81 22.18 9.60
CA THR A 132 8.90 23.06 8.43
C THR A 132 9.16 22.29 7.13
N LEU A 133 9.38 20.98 7.21
CA LEU A 133 9.56 20.15 6.01
C LEU A 133 8.29 20.13 5.18
N ALA A 134 8.44 20.30 3.86
CA ALA A 134 7.34 20.14 2.93
C ALA A 134 6.80 18.69 3.01
N SER A 135 5.48 18.54 3.02
CA SER A 135 4.81 17.24 3.06
C SER A 135 3.94 17.07 1.80
N PRO A 136 3.96 15.90 1.14
CA PRO A 136 4.80 14.73 1.42
C PRO A 136 6.25 14.95 0.92
N PHE A 137 7.25 14.41 1.61
CA PHE A 137 8.63 14.38 1.10
C PHE A 137 9.13 12.96 0.94
N LEU A 138 9.99 12.77 -0.07
CA LEU A 138 10.65 11.51 -0.38
C LEU A 138 12.10 11.80 -0.76
N LYS A 139 13.02 11.05 -0.15
CA LYS A 139 14.45 11.09 -0.48
C LYS A 139 14.97 9.68 -0.70
N ALA A 140 15.96 9.54 -1.57
CA ALA A 140 16.55 8.26 -1.92
C ALA A 140 17.92 8.07 -1.25
N LEU A 141 18.22 6.83 -0.90
CA LEU A 141 19.58 6.34 -0.79
C LEU A 141 19.86 5.50 -2.03
N LYS A 142 21.08 5.61 -2.55
CA LYS A 142 21.54 4.74 -3.63
C LYS A 142 22.87 4.10 -3.26
N THR A 143 23.08 2.90 -3.75
CA THR A 143 24.37 2.21 -3.71
C THR A 143 25.26 2.73 -4.86
N LYS A 144 26.53 2.32 -4.90
CA LYS A 144 27.42 2.67 -6.02
C LYS A 144 27.09 1.86 -7.28
N GLU A 145 26.45 0.72 -7.07
CA GLU A 145 26.05 -0.28 -8.04
C GLU A 145 24.77 0.15 -8.78
N PHE A 146 23.95 1.00 -8.16
CA PHE A 146 22.77 1.57 -8.80
C PHE A 146 23.17 2.59 -9.89
N GLN A 147 22.97 2.20 -11.15
CA GLN A 147 23.30 3.01 -12.34
C GLN A 147 22.10 3.70 -12.99
N GLU A 148 20.88 3.38 -12.55
CA GLU A 148 19.67 3.99 -13.11
C GLU A 148 19.45 5.43 -12.62
N GLN A 149 18.48 6.11 -13.22
CA GLN A 149 18.10 7.45 -12.82
C GLN A 149 17.38 7.42 -11.46
N VAL A 150 17.83 8.26 -10.54
CA VAL A 150 17.18 8.44 -9.24
C VAL A 150 15.93 9.31 -9.42
N CYS A 151 14.78 8.82 -8.96
CA CYS A 151 13.49 9.49 -9.13
C CYS A 151 13.18 10.58 -8.08
N CYS A 152 14.04 10.77 -7.07
CA CYS A 152 13.88 11.78 -6.02
C CYS A 152 15.24 12.26 -5.49
N PRO A 153 15.30 13.38 -4.75
CA PRO A 153 16.56 13.89 -4.21
C PRO A 153 17.26 12.88 -3.30
N LEU A 154 18.59 12.86 -3.34
CA LEU A 154 19.38 11.99 -2.47
C LEU A 154 19.36 12.49 -1.02
N LEU A 155 19.41 11.56 -0.08
CA LEU A 155 19.59 11.85 1.33
C LEU A 155 20.95 12.54 1.57
N GLU A 156 20.90 13.64 2.32
CA GLU A 156 22.06 14.40 2.77
C GLU A 156 22.81 13.68 3.89
N GLN A 157 24.11 13.93 4.00
CA GLN A 157 24.86 13.51 5.18
C GLN A 157 24.30 14.22 6.44
N PRO A 158 24.23 13.55 7.60
CA PRO A 158 24.83 12.25 7.94
C PRO A 158 23.84 11.07 7.86
N ASN A 159 22.79 11.15 7.04
CA ASN A 159 21.82 10.05 6.87
C ASN A 159 22.48 8.87 6.14
N ILE A 160 23.02 7.93 6.90
CA ILE A 160 23.66 6.73 6.39
C ILE A 160 22.94 5.54 7.00
N VAL A 161 22.59 4.59 6.14
CA VAL A 161 22.08 3.29 6.56
C VAL A 161 23.20 2.27 6.42
N ARG A 162 23.42 1.48 7.47
CA ARG A 162 24.37 0.36 7.50
C ARG A 162 23.59 -0.95 7.59
N ASP A 163 24.25 -2.05 7.27
CA ASP A 163 23.75 -3.41 7.46
C ASP A 163 22.48 -3.78 6.65
N LEU A 164 22.14 -3.01 5.62
CA LEU A 164 21.21 -3.44 4.58
C LEU A 164 21.97 -4.18 3.47
N PRO A 165 21.44 -5.30 2.96
CA PRO A 165 22.00 -5.94 1.78
C PRO A 165 21.99 -4.94 0.61
N ALA A 166 23.13 -4.81 -0.08
CA ALA A 166 23.18 -4.07 -1.33
C ALA A 166 22.27 -4.80 -2.34
N ALA A 167 21.28 -4.07 -2.87
CA ALA A 167 20.46 -4.53 -3.98
C ALA A 167 21.20 -4.33 -5.30
#